data_AF-A0A815I4Z1-F1
#
_entry.id   AF-A0A815I4Z1-F1
#
_cell.length_a   1.000
_cell.length_b   1.000
_cell.length_c   1.000
_cell.angle_alpha   90.00
_cell.angle_beta   90.00
_cell.angle_gamma   90.00
#
_symmetry.space_group_name_H-M   'P 1'
#
loop_
_entity.id
_entity.type
_entity.pdbx_description
1 polymer ?
#
loop_
_entity_poly.entity_id
_entity_poly.type
_entity_poly.pdbx_seq_one_letter_code
_entity_poly.pdbx_strand_id
1 'polypeptide(L)'
;MTDSILKFPTIKTLKNTVGKQRRLIRPPLPKSIKDLPSQIPILYTLTKNNANFLLFDGCLGGKRGLIFASEDDIKYLAYQKFWYADGTFYTSPSIFYQIYSIRAFDEGLSTPFVYALLSDKSEATYYDLFSTLMKKIIEISNMIRLESITIDFELAVKNTFCKHFPHVTVKGCLFHYGKALFRNLVNLNLKTLFQHDESLRDWFRSFAAIALLPETDMDEASQYLQSKKPLLYEKEIDLFLQYHDKTYGINSSFPPTMYNHYQNLNPRAINYLEGRHNRWKKRATKPHNDIYVCIDMFKHEQLLAA
;
A
#
# COMPACT_ATOMS: atom_id res chain seq x y z
N MET A 1 10.43 -57.21 16.40
CA MET A 1 9.99 -56.48 15.19
C MET A 1 10.10 -55.00 15.46
N THR A 2 11.33 -54.50 15.53
CA THR A 2 11.64 -53.11 15.89
C THR A 2 12.63 -52.60 14.84
N ASP A 3 12.42 -51.36 14.42
CA ASP A 3 13.28 -50.55 13.54
C ASP A 3 13.06 -50.60 12.02
N SER A 4 11.83 -50.36 11.56
CA SER A 4 11.62 -49.86 10.19
C SER A 4 10.50 -48.82 10.04
N ILE A 5 10.31 -47.97 11.05
CA ILE A 5 9.64 -46.68 10.79
C ILE A 5 10.66 -45.82 10.04
N LEU A 6 10.55 -45.83 8.70
CA LEU A 6 11.21 -44.88 7.80
C LEU A 6 11.24 -43.49 8.45
N LYS A 7 12.44 -43.02 8.82
CA LYS A 7 12.65 -41.65 9.30
C LYS A 7 12.44 -40.71 8.12
N PHE A 8 11.19 -40.43 7.80
CA PHE A 8 10.85 -39.42 6.82
C PHE A 8 11.45 -38.08 7.27
N PRO A 9 12.17 -37.38 6.38
CA PRO A 9 12.70 -36.07 6.70
C PRO A 9 11.55 -35.14 7.11
N THR A 10 11.77 -34.36 8.16
CA THR A 10 10.75 -33.40 8.62
C THR A 10 10.33 -32.45 7.49
N ILE A 11 9.12 -31.90 7.57
CA ILE A 11 8.64 -30.88 6.61
C ILE A 11 9.65 -29.71 6.50
N LYS A 12 10.30 -29.34 7.59
CA LYS A 12 11.36 -28.31 7.62
C LYS A 12 12.58 -28.75 6.80
N THR A 13 13.02 -29.99 6.95
CA THR A 13 14.13 -30.57 6.18
C THR A 13 13.79 -30.63 4.69
N LEU A 14 12.59 -31.10 4.33
CA LEU A 14 12.10 -31.13 2.95
C LEU A 14 12.04 -29.72 2.33
N LYS A 15 11.48 -28.74 3.04
CA LYS A 15 11.47 -27.33 2.61
C LYS A 15 12.87 -26.78 2.37
N ASN A 16 13.82 -27.09 3.25
CA ASN A 16 15.22 -26.65 3.11
C ASN A 16 15.89 -27.32 1.90
N THR A 17 15.66 -28.61 1.66
CA THR A 17 16.21 -29.33 0.51
C THR A 17 15.66 -28.77 -0.81
N VAL A 18 14.34 -28.58 -0.90
CA VAL A 18 13.70 -27.94 -2.06
C VAL A 18 14.23 -26.50 -2.24
N GLY A 19 14.39 -25.76 -1.16
CA GLY A 19 14.98 -24.42 -1.18
C GLY A 19 16.41 -24.40 -1.70
N LYS A 20 17.26 -25.36 -1.31
CA LYS A 20 18.62 -25.51 -1.83
C LYS A 20 18.63 -25.84 -3.31
N GLN A 21 17.81 -26.80 -3.76
CA GLN A 21 17.72 -27.15 -5.18
C GLN A 21 17.20 -25.98 -6.03
N ARG A 22 16.19 -25.25 -5.55
CA ARG A 22 15.70 -24.01 -6.20
C ARG A 22 16.77 -22.93 -6.28
N ARG A 23 17.72 -22.83 -5.34
CA ARG A 23 18.83 -21.87 -5.41
C ARG A 23 19.85 -22.22 -6.49
N LEU A 24 20.00 -23.49 -6.85
CA LEU A 24 20.94 -23.91 -7.91
C LEU A 24 20.48 -23.47 -9.31
N ILE A 25 19.16 -23.35 -9.51
CA ILE A 25 18.55 -22.89 -10.77
C ILE A 25 18.24 -21.39 -10.77
N ARG A 26 18.37 -20.73 -9.61
CA ARG A 26 18.12 -19.29 -9.49
C ARG A 26 19.38 -18.50 -9.84
N PRO A 27 19.23 -17.32 -10.46
CA PRO A 27 20.36 -16.43 -10.63
C PRO A 27 20.97 -16.04 -9.28
N PRO A 28 22.26 -15.66 -9.25
CA PRO A 28 22.89 -15.12 -8.05
C PRO A 28 22.08 -13.98 -7.45
N LEU A 29 21.94 -13.97 -6.11
CA LEU A 29 21.18 -12.94 -5.43
C LEU A 29 21.94 -11.61 -5.47
N PRO A 30 21.34 -10.54 -6.02
CA PRO A 30 21.96 -9.22 -6.02
C PRO A 30 22.04 -8.69 -4.58
N LYS A 31 23.19 -8.12 -4.19
CA LYS A 31 23.38 -7.50 -2.88
C LYS A 31 23.02 -6.02 -2.88
N SER A 32 23.08 -5.40 -4.05
CA SER A 32 22.68 -4.02 -4.31
C SER A 32 21.95 -3.93 -5.66
N ILE A 33 21.31 -2.79 -5.94
CA ILE A 33 20.70 -2.52 -7.25
C ILE A 33 21.72 -2.63 -8.39
N LYS A 34 22.97 -2.27 -8.14
CA LYS A 34 24.05 -2.33 -9.15
C LYS A 34 24.40 -3.77 -9.53
N ASP A 35 24.18 -4.72 -8.62
CA ASP A 35 24.42 -6.14 -8.85
C ASP A 35 23.24 -6.82 -9.57
N LEU A 36 22.12 -6.09 -9.75
CA LEU A 36 20.97 -6.61 -10.48
C LEU A 36 21.34 -6.73 -11.97
N PRO A 37 21.13 -7.90 -12.61
CA PRO A 37 21.48 -8.08 -14.02
C PRO A 37 20.88 -7.00 -14.91
N SER A 38 21.60 -6.54 -15.94
CA SER A 38 21.12 -5.51 -16.87
C SER A 38 19.79 -5.89 -17.52
N GLN A 39 19.56 -7.18 -17.75
CA GLN A 39 18.27 -7.74 -18.14
C GLN A 39 17.80 -8.74 -17.08
N ILE A 40 16.58 -8.56 -16.60
CA ILE A 40 15.96 -9.54 -15.69
C ILE A 40 15.81 -10.87 -16.44
N PRO A 41 16.20 -12.01 -15.83
CA PRO A 41 16.11 -13.30 -16.51
C PRO A 41 14.67 -13.61 -16.94
N ILE A 42 14.50 -14.14 -18.16
CA ILE A 42 13.20 -14.37 -18.82
C ILE A 42 12.17 -15.05 -17.93
N LEU A 43 12.60 -16.00 -17.10
CA LEU A 43 11.72 -16.68 -16.16
C LEU A 43 11.00 -15.70 -15.23
N TYR A 44 11.57 -14.54 -14.89
CA TYR A 44 11.00 -13.53 -13.99
C TYR A 44 10.32 -12.37 -14.73
N THR A 45 10.37 -12.35 -16.07
CA THR A 45 9.68 -11.33 -16.87
C THR A 45 8.32 -11.81 -17.38
N LEU A 46 7.98 -13.09 -17.16
CA LEU A 46 6.73 -13.71 -17.60
C LEU A 46 5.80 -14.07 -16.44
N THR A 47 4.48 -14.14 -16.65
CA THR A 47 3.51 -14.67 -15.69
C THR A 47 3.66 -16.19 -15.53
N LYS A 48 2.87 -16.81 -14.64
CA LYS A 48 2.82 -18.29 -14.55
C LYS A 48 2.27 -18.97 -15.79
N ASN A 49 1.51 -18.24 -16.61
CA ASN A 49 0.93 -18.71 -17.87
C ASN A 49 1.76 -18.24 -19.08
N ASN A 50 3.03 -17.83 -18.86
CA ASN A 50 3.98 -17.38 -19.88
C ASN A 50 3.59 -16.10 -20.66
N ALA A 51 2.67 -15.29 -20.16
CA ALA A 51 2.40 -13.96 -20.71
C ALA A 51 3.46 -12.95 -20.25
N ASN A 52 3.67 -11.85 -21.00
CA ASN A 52 4.56 -10.76 -20.58
C ASN A 52 4.07 -10.18 -19.24
N PHE A 53 5.00 -9.96 -18.31
CA PHE A 53 4.71 -9.48 -16.95
C PHE A 53 5.60 -8.33 -16.49
N LEU A 54 6.87 -8.30 -16.88
CA LEU A 54 7.73 -7.14 -16.64
C LEU A 54 7.36 -6.05 -17.65
N LEU A 55 6.60 -5.06 -17.20
CA LEU A 55 6.09 -3.96 -18.02
C LEU A 55 7.16 -2.88 -18.25
N PHE A 56 8.02 -2.67 -17.26
CA PHE A 56 9.09 -1.67 -17.32
C PHE A 56 10.29 -2.09 -16.47
N ASP A 57 11.48 -1.87 -17.02
CA ASP A 57 12.76 -1.94 -16.33
C ASP A 57 13.61 -0.77 -16.80
N GLY A 58 13.82 0.21 -15.92
CA GLY A 58 14.47 1.45 -16.29
C GLY A 58 14.62 2.40 -15.12
N CYS A 59 14.80 3.68 -15.41
CA CYS A 59 15.01 4.70 -14.40
C CYS A 59 13.68 5.27 -13.88
N LEU A 60 13.46 5.24 -12.57
CA LEU A 60 12.39 5.93 -11.86
C LEU A 60 13.03 6.81 -10.77
N GLY A 61 12.93 8.14 -10.90
CA GLY A 61 13.52 9.10 -9.98
C GLY A 61 15.06 9.07 -9.95
N GLY A 62 15.70 8.77 -11.08
CA GLY A 62 17.17 8.70 -11.17
C GLY A 62 17.79 7.36 -10.75
N LYS A 63 16.99 6.39 -10.31
CA LYS A 63 17.47 5.05 -9.92
C LYS A 63 16.68 3.97 -10.64
N ARG A 64 17.28 2.79 -10.79
CA ARG A 64 16.59 1.65 -11.43
C ARG A 64 15.32 1.31 -10.64
N GLY A 65 14.22 1.08 -11.36
CA GLY A 65 12.93 0.64 -10.84
C GLY A 65 12.28 -0.32 -11.82
N LEU A 66 11.47 -1.23 -11.30
CA LEU A 66 10.80 -2.27 -12.08
C LEU A 66 9.30 -2.13 -11.91
N ILE A 67 8.52 -2.25 -12.99
CA ILE A 67 7.05 -2.30 -12.95
C ILE A 67 6.60 -3.63 -13.54
N PHE A 68 5.73 -4.32 -12.80
CA PHE A 68 5.16 -5.60 -13.16
C PHE A 68 3.64 -5.49 -13.29
N ALA A 69 3.14 -5.87 -14.45
CA ALA A 69 1.73 -6.04 -14.79
C ALA A 69 1.64 -6.79 -16.11
N SER A 70 0.67 -7.68 -16.27
CA SER A 70 0.34 -8.25 -17.57
C SER A 70 -0.48 -7.26 -18.42
N GLU A 71 -0.59 -7.51 -19.72
CA GLU A 71 -1.46 -6.69 -20.58
C GLU A 71 -2.92 -6.71 -20.10
N ASP A 72 -3.41 -7.86 -19.63
CA ASP A 72 -4.78 -7.98 -19.13
C ASP A 72 -4.96 -7.20 -17.82
N ASP A 73 -3.96 -7.22 -16.93
CA ASP A 73 -3.96 -6.37 -15.73
C ASP A 73 -4.07 -4.88 -16.08
N ILE A 74 -3.32 -4.46 -17.11
CA ILE A 74 -3.32 -3.06 -17.59
C ILE A 74 -4.66 -2.70 -18.22
N LYS A 75 -5.19 -3.54 -19.11
CA LYS A 75 -6.51 -3.35 -19.72
C LYS A 75 -7.57 -3.25 -18.63
N TYR A 76 -7.57 -4.18 -17.69
CA TYR A 76 -8.52 -4.18 -16.59
C TYR A 76 -8.43 -2.88 -15.79
N LEU A 77 -7.25 -2.51 -15.33
CA LEU A 77 -7.03 -1.31 -14.53
C LEU A 77 -7.45 -0.03 -15.27
N ALA A 78 -7.24 0.03 -16.59
CA ALA A 78 -7.64 1.15 -17.43
C ALA A 78 -9.16 1.41 -17.44
N TYR A 79 -9.97 0.35 -17.34
CA TYR A 79 -11.44 0.46 -17.25
C TYR A 79 -11.94 0.88 -15.87
N GLN A 80 -11.08 0.81 -14.84
CA GLN A 80 -11.47 1.10 -13.46
C GLN A 80 -11.45 2.60 -13.19
N LYS A 81 -12.53 3.08 -12.55
CA LYS A 81 -12.67 4.49 -12.16
C LYS A 81 -11.95 4.81 -10.86
N PHE A 82 -11.78 3.82 -9.98
CA PHE A 82 -11.31 4.02 -8.62
C PHE A 82 -10.10 3.15 -8.37
N TRP A 83 -8.95 3.80 -8.18
CA TRP A 83 -7.71 3.11 -7.88
C TRP A 83 -7.35 3.26 -6.41
N TYR A 84 -6.57 2.31 -5.92
CA TYR A 84 -6.05 2.28 -4.57
C TYR A 84 -4.57 1.97 -4.65
N ALA A 85 -3.73 2.78 -4.02
CA ALA A 85 -2.29 2.58 -4.08
C ALA A 85 -1.64 2.66 -2.70
N ASP A 86 -0.70 1.75 -2.47
CA ASP A 86 -0.08 1.55 -1.17
C ASP A 86 1.34 0.98 -1.31
N GLY A 87 2.24 1.45 -0.43
CA GLY A 87 3.63 1.05 -0.33
C GLY A 87 3.86 0.08 0.82
N THR A 88 4.57 -1.01 0.55
CA THR A 88 4.95 -1.99 1.58
C THR A 88 6.46 -2.21 1.63
N PHE A 89 7.00 -2.11 2.85
CA PHE A 89 8.44 -2.04 3.10
C PHE A 89 9.02 -3.38 3.57
N TYR A 90 8.34 -4.04 4.52
CA TYR A 90 8.86 -5.24 5.19
C TYR A 90 9.09 -6.42 4.23
N THR A 91 8.23 -6.56 3.24
CA THR A 91 8.31 -7.63 2.24
C THR A 91 9.11 -7.23 1.00
N SER A 92 9.52 -5.96 0.90
CA SER A 92 10.33 -5.46 -0.21
C SER A 92 11.70 -6.15 -0.23
N PRO A 93 12.21 -6.52 -1.41
CA PRO A 93 13.58 -6.97 -1.54
C PRO A 93 14.54 -5.93 -0.97
N SER A 94 15.57 -6.35 -0.24
CA SER A 94 16.49 -5.44 0.47
C SER A 94 17.21 -4.44 -0.45
N ILE A 95 17.30 -4.74 -1.74
CA ILE A 95 17.88 -3.86 -2.75
C ILE A 95 16.92 -2.72 -3.18
N PHE A 96 15.62 -2.83 -2.88
CA PHE A 96 14.62 -1.80 -3.15
C PHE A 96 14.04 -1.26 -1.83
N TYR A 97 13.66 0.01 -1.84
CA TYR A 97 13.10 0.66 -0.66
C TYR A 97 11.69 0.15 -0.34
N GLN A 98 10.86 -0.05 -1.38
CA GLN A 98 9.48 -0.50 -1.21
C GLN A 98 8.97 -1.27 -2.42
N ILE A 99 7.95 -2.09 -2.16
CA ILE A 99 7.01 -2.54 -3.18
C ILE A 99 5.84 -1.58 -3.15
N TYR A 100 5.60 -0.89 -4.25
CA TYR A 100 4.42 -0.05 -4.41
C TYR A 100 3.38 -0.82 -5.24
N SER A 101 2.13 -0.87 -4.80
CA SER A 101 1.08 -1.63 -5.49
C SER A 101 -0.10 -0.75 -5.84
N ILE A 102 -0.64 -0.92 -7.05
CA ILE A 102 -1.83 -0.22 -7.52
C ILE A 102 -2.91 -1.25 -7.81
N ARG A 103 -4.11 -0.95 -7.32
CA ARG A 103 -5.22 -1.90 -7.21
C ARG A 103 -6.52 -1.24 -7.61
N ALA A 104 -7.48 -2.08 -7.98
CA ALA A 104 -8.88 -1.70 -8.04
C ALA A 104 -9.71 -2.75 -7.29
N PHE A 105 -10.97 -2.43 -7.04
CA PHE A 105 -11.91 -3.38 -6.45
C PHE A 105 -12.85 -3.91 -7.52
N ASP A 106 -13.04 -5.22 -7.50
CA ASP A 106 -14.05 -5.90 -8.31
C ASP A 106 -14.93 -6.75 -7.39
N GLU A 107 -16.24 -6.60 -7.45
CA GLU A 107 -17.20 -7.37 -6.64
C GLU A 107 -16.85 -7.45 -5.14
N GLY A 108 -16.21 -6.41 -4.58
CA GLY A 108 -15.78 -6.35 -3.18
C GLY A 108 -14.40 -6.99 -2.89
N LEU A 109 -13.73 -7.57 -3.88
CA LEU A 109 -12.36 -8.07 -3.80
C LEU A 109 -11.35 -7.00 -4.23
N SER A 110 -10.38 -6.71 -3.35
CA SER A 110 -9.26 -5.83 -3.71
C SER A 110 -8.18 -6.62 -4.44
N THR A 111 -7.99 -6.30 -5.71
CA THR A 111 -7.05 -6.98 -6.58
C THR A 111 -5.95 -6.02 -7.03
N PRO A 112 -4.68 -6.29 -6.71
CA PRO A 112 -3.56 -5.56 -7.29
C PRO A 112 -3.26 -6.03 -8.70
N PHE A 113 -3.20 -5.06 -9.59
CA PHE A 113 -2.94 -5.24 -11.02
C PHE A 113 -1.53 -4.80 -11.39
N VAL A 114 -0.94 -3.89 -10.60
CA VAL A 114 0.42 -3.38 -10.82
C VAL A 114 1.23 -3.49 -9.55
N TYR A 115 2.47 -3.95 -9.68
CA TYR A 115 3.49 -3.87 -8.64
C TYR A 115 4.71 -3.15 -9.17
N ALA A 116 5.24 -2.21 -8.40
CA ALA A 116 6.48 -1.52 -8.69
C ALA A 116 7.51 -1.77 -7.58
N LEU A 117 8.74 -2.09 -7.96
CA LEU A 117 9.89 -2.11 -7.05
C LEU A 117 10.59 -0.76 -7.15
N LEU A 118 10.47 0.04 -6.10
CA LEU A 118 10.96 1.42 -6.08
C LEU A 118 12.18 1.56 -5.16
N SER A 119 13.12 2.40 -5.60
CA SER A 119 14.40 2.62 -4.91
C SER A 119 14.34 3.70 -3.82
N ASP A 120 13.27 4.49 -3.80
CA ASP A 120 12.93 5.43 -2.73
C ASP A 120 11.44 5.81 -2.83
N LYS A 121 11.07 6.91 -2.18
CA LYS A 121 9.71 7.46 -2.11
C LYS A 121 9.69 8.97 -2.40
N SER A 122 10.62 9.42 -3.24
CA SER A 122 10.66 10.83 -3.66
C SER A 122 9.51 11.16 -4.61
N GLU A 123 9.13 12.44 -4.68
CA GLU A 123 8.13 12.93 -5.63
C GLU A 123 8.54 12.62 -7.08
N ALA A 124 9.85 12.69 -7.40
CA ALA A 124 10.40 12.33 -8.70
C ALA A 124 10.19 10.84 -9.04
N THR A 125 10.45 9.93 -8.09
CA THR A 125 10.22 8.50 -8.28
C THR A 125 8.75 8.19 -8.54
N TYR A 126 7.83 8.81 -7.80
CA TYR A 126 6.40 8.63 -8.04
C TYR A 126 5.95 9.25 -9.36
N TYR A 127 6.45 10.45 -9.70
CA TYR A 127 6.16 11.07 -11.00
C TYR A 127 6.56 10.16 -12.15
N ASP A 128 7.78 9.61 -12.15
CA ASP A 128 8.23 8.70 -13.20
C ASP A 128 7.44 7.39 -13.20
N LEU A 129 7.10 6.84 -12.03
CA LEU A 129 6.26 5.65 -11.92
C LEU A 129 4.90 5.86 -12.60
N PHE A 130 4.16 6.89 -12.19
CA PHE A 130 2.82 7.13 -12.71
C PHE A 130 2.86 7.58 -14.16
N SER A 131 3.82 8.42 -14.57
CA SER A 131 3.97 8.81 -15.97
C SER A 131 4.25 7.61 -16.87
N THR A 132 5.14 6.71 -16.45
CA THR A 132 5.43 5.47 -17.17
C THR A 132 4.21 4.56 -17.25
N LEU A 133 3.49 4.39 -16.13
CA LEU A 133 2.28 3.57 -16.09
C LEU A 133 1.17 4.14 -16.97
N MET A 134 0.90 5.44 -16.91
CA MET A 134 -0.12 6.08 -17.74
C MET A 134 0.22 5.94 -19.22
N LYS A 135 1.48 6.14 -19.60
CA LYS A 135 1.94 5.90 -20.98
C LYS A 135 1.66 4.47 -21.41
N LYS A 136 1.99 3.47 -20.57
CA LYS A 136 1.72 2.06 -20.87
C LYS A 136 0.23 1.71 -20.97
N ILE A 137 -0.60 2.32 -20.12
CA ILE A 137 -2.06 2.16 -20.17
C ILE A 137 -2.61 2.68 -21.50
N ILE A 138 -2.19 3.86 -21.93
CA ILE A 138 -2.62 4.44 -23.20
C ILE A 138 -2.12 3.60 -24.39
N GLU A 139 -0.86 3.16 -24.37
CA GLU A 139 -0.29 2.28 -25.41
C GLU A 139 -1.08 0.97 -25.56
N ILE A 140 -1.49 0.34 -24.46
CA ILE A 140 -2.12 -0.99 -24.46
C ILE A 140 -3.65 -0.93 -24.61
N SER A 141 -4.30 0.05 -23.99
CA SER A 141 -5.76 0.08 -23.83
C SER A 141 -6.42 1.22 -24.61
N ASN A 142 -5.64 2.20 -25.07
CA ASN A 142 -6.12 3.41 -25.75
C ASN A 142 -7.18 4.21 -24.96
N MET A 143 -7.26 4.01 -23.64
CA MET A 143 -8.18 4.71 -22.74
C MET A 143 -7.71 4.63 -21.29
N ILE A 144 -8.22 5.54 -20.46
CA ILE A 144 -8.14 5.46 -18.99
C ILE A 144 -9.38 6.13 -18.39
N ARG A 145 -10.09 5.43 -17.49
CA ARG A 145 -11.31 5.91 -16.84
C ARG A 145 -11.10 6.44 -15.42
N LEU A 146 -9.86 6.54 -14.97
CA LEU A 146 -9.51 6.92 -13.61
C LEU A 146 -10.14 8.26 -13.21
N GLU A 147 -11.06 8.22 -12.25
CA GLU A 147 -11.73 9.39 -11.65
C GLU A 147 -11.09 9.76 -10.31
N SER A 148 -10.74 8.76 -9.49
CA SER A 148 -10.06 9.01 -8.22
C SER A 148 -9.07 7.91 -7.82
N ILE A 149 -8.07 8.32 -7.05
CA ILE A 149 -7.13 7.41 -6.40
C ILE A 149 -7.16 7.60 -4.89
N THR A 150 -7.24 6.51 -4.15
CA THR A 150 -7.10 6.48 -2.70
C THR A 150 -5.68 6.05 -2.33
N ILE A 151 -4.97 6.88 -1.59
CA ILE A 151 -3.56 6.71 -1.21
C ILE A 151 -3.38 6.86 0.30
N ASP A 152 -2.20 6.47 0.76
CA ASP A 152 -1.71 6.84 2.08
C ASP A 152 -1.40 8.35 2.18
N PHE A 153 -1.33 8.87 3.40
CA PHE A 153 -1.01 10.28 3.68
C PHE A 153 0.48 10.57 3.49
N GLU A 154 0.97 10.36 2.26
CA GLU A 154 2.34 10.65 1.84
C GLU A 154 2.35 11.85 0.88
N LEU A 155 3.07 12.90 1.28
CA LEU A 155 3.08 14.17 0.55
C LEU A 155 3.63 14.05 -0.87
N ALA A 156 4.66 13.21 -1.06
CA ALA A 156 5.28 13.02 -2.36
C ALA A 156 4.27 12.49 -3.40
N VAL A 157 3.54 11.43 -3.06
CA VAL A 157 2.57 10.83 -3.99
C VAL A 157 1.33 11.71 -4.17
N LYS A 158 0.87 12.39 -3.10
CA LYS A 158 -0.18 13.41 -3.19
C LYS A 158 0.21 14.50 -4.19
N ASN A 159 1.39 15.09 -4.03
CA ASN A 159 1.89 16.15 -4.90
C ASN A 159 1.99 15.69 -6.35
N THR A 160 2.45 14.45 -6.59
CA THR A 160 2.49 13.87 -7.93
C THR A 160 1.12 13.93 -8.60
N PHE A 161 0.05 13.48 -7.93
CA PHE A 161 -1.30 13.55 -8.49
C PHE A 161 -1.85 14.96 -8.60
N CYS A 162 -1.75 15.78 -7.55
CA CYS A 162 -2.31 17.13 -7.57
C CYS A 162 -1.65 18.03 -8.63
N LYS A 163 -0.34 17.87 -8.89
CA LYS A 163 0.39 18.71 -9.86
C LYS A 163 0.34 18.17 -11.28
N HIS A 164 0.47 16.86 -11.45
CA HIS A 164 0.69 16.24 -12.77
C HIS A 164 -0.53 15.50 -13.31
N PHE A 165 -1.53 15.22 -12.47
CA PHE A 165 -2.78 14.55 -12.85
C PHE A 165 -4.00 15.30 -12.26
N PRO A 166 -4.17 16.61 -12.56
CA PRO A 166 -5.10 17.49 -11.85
C PRO A 166 -6.59 17.11 -12.00
N HIS A 167 -6.93 16.27 -12.98
CA HIS A 167 -8.28 15.77 -13.19
C HIS A 167 -8.64 14.56 -12.30
N VAL A 168 -7.64 13.94 -11.67
CA VAL A 168 -7.85 12.78 -10.79
C VAL A 168 -8.03 13.27 -9.36
N THR A 169 -9.15 12.91 -8.74
CA THR A 169 -9.39 13.24 -7.32
C THR A 169 -8.49 12.37 -6.44
N VAL A 170 -7.73 13.01 -5.54
CA VAL A 170 -6.88 12.33 -4.57
C VAL A 170 -7.62 12.20 -3.24
N LYS A 171 -7.84 10.97 -2.80
CA LYS A 171 -8.41 10.66 -1.47
C LYS A 171 -7.36 10.03 -0.57
N GLY A 172 -7.41 10.34 0.71
CA GLY A 172 -6.66 9.67 1.75
C GLY A 172 -7.39 8.41 2.19
N CYS A 173 -6.66 7.38 2.60
CA CYS A 173 -7.27 6.17 3.11
C CYS A 173 -7.85 6.38 4.53
N LEU A 174 -9.17 6.14 4.74
CA LEU A 174 -9.82 6.26 6.06
C LEU A 174 -9.15 5.39 7.14
N PHE A 175 -8.71 4.19 6.77
CA PHE A 175 -8.02 3.30 7.69
C PHE A 175 -6.69 3.92 8.17
N HIS A 176 -5.89 4.44 7.25
CA HIS A 176 -4.64 5.09 7.60
C HIS A 176 -4.84 6.42 8.33
N TYR A 177 -5.94 7.13 8.05
CA TYR A 177 -6.37 8.29 8.83
C TYR A 177 -6.64 7.91 10.28
N GLY A 178 -7.54 6.95 10.53
CA GLY A 178 -7.86 6.48 11.88
C GLY A 178 -6.64 5.92 12.61
N LYS A 179 -5.76 5.19 11.91
CA LYS A 179 -4.50 4.68 12.45
C LYS A 179 -3.53 5.80 12.82
N ALA A 180 -3.45 6.86 12.01
CA ALA A 180 -2.62 8.04 12.31
C ALA A 180 -3.13 8.78 13.54
N LEU A 181 -4.46 9.00 13.64
CA LEU A 181 -5.09 9.58 14.83
C LEU A 181 -4.80 8.73 16.08
N PHE A 182 -5.02 7.41 16.00
CA PHE A 182 -4.79 6.54 17.15
C PHE A 182 -3.31 6.51 17.56
N ARG A 183 -2.39 6.51 16.59
CA ARG A 183 -0.95 6.62 16.87
C ARG A 183 -0.61 7.93 17.57
N ASN A 184 -1.23 9.04 17.16
CA ASN A 184 -1.04 10.33 17.85
C ASN A 184 -1.53 10.26 19.30
N LEU A 185 -2.71 9.69 19.55
CA LEU A 185 -3.23 9.45 20.89
C LEU A 185 -2.27 8.59 21.73
N VAL A 186 -1.69 7.54 21.15
CA VAL A 186 -0.70 6.68 21.83
C VAL A 186 0.58 7.46 22.16
N ASN A 187 1.08 8.31 21.25
CA ASN A 187 2.28 9.12 21.47
C ASN A 187 2.08 10.16 22.60
N LEU A 188 0.83 10.52 22.88
CA LEU A 188 0.45 11.38 24.00
C LEU A 188 0.22 10.59 25.30
N ASN A 189 0.66 9.32 25.34
CA ASN A 189 0.56 8.41 26.48
C ASN A 189 -0.89 8.07 26.90
N LEU A 190 -1.88 8.31 26.04
CA LEU A 190 -3.29 8.06 26.35
C LEU A 190 -3.74 6.62 26.08
N LYS A 191 -2.84 5.72 25.67
CA LYS A 191 -3.19 4.34 25.26
C LYS A 191 -3.89 3.54 26.37
N THR A 192 -3.30 3.53 27.57
CA THR A 192 -3.85 2.79 28.71
C THR A 192 -5.17 3.39 29.16
N LEU A 193 -5.25 4.72 29.17
CA LEU A 193 -6.47 5.45 29.52
C LEU A 193 -7.60 5.16 28.53
N PHE A 194 -7.31 5.15 27.24
CA PHE A 194 -8.27 4.76 26.21
C PHE A 194 -8.85 3.35 26.45
N GLN A 195 -8.12 2.43 27.08
CA GLN A 195 -8.65 1.08 27.38
C GLN A 195 -9.62 1.06 28.55
N HIS A 196 -9.55 2.04 29.47
CA HIS A 196 -10.30 2.02 30.73
C HIS A 196 -11.31 3.17 30.86
N ASP A 197 -11.12 4.29 30.16
CA ASP A 197 -12.00 5.45 30.15
C ASP A 197 -12.93 5.42 28.93
N GLU A 198 -14.23 5.30 29.19
CA GLU A 198 -15.28 5.29 28.16
C GLU A 198 -15.47 6.65 27.48
N SER A 199 -15.43 7.73 28.25
CA SER A 199 -15.58 9.10 27.75
C SER A 199 -14.48 9.42 26.72
N LEU A 200 -13.23 9.05 27.02
CA LEU A 200 -12.12 9.22 26.08
C LEU A 200 -12.29 8.37 24.81
N ARG A 201 -12.76 7.12 24.94
CA ARG A 201 -13.00 6.26 23.77
C ARG A 201 -14.08 6.83 22.86
N ASP A 202 -15.19 7.24 23.45
CA ASP A 202 -16.34 7.70 22.69
C ASP A 202 -16.07 9.04 22.04
N TRP A 203 -15.39 9.95 22.75
CA TRP A 203 -14.87 11.19 22.18
C TRP A 203 -13.95 10.92 20.99
N PHE A 204 -12.93 10.07 21.16
CA PHE A 204 -11.97 9.77 20.10
C PHE A 204 -12.64 9.10 18.88
N ARG A 205 -13.54 8.14 19.11
CA ARG A 205 -14.28 7.46 18.05
C ARG A 205 -15.18 8.43 17.29
N SER A 206 -15.86 9.32 18.00
CA SER A 206 -16.68 10.37 17.41
C SER A 206 -15.83 11.34 16.59
N PHE A 207 -14.67 11.73 17.11
CA PHE A 207 -13.73 12.61 16.41
C PHE A 207 -13.20 11.96 15.13
N ALA A 208 -12.78 10.70 15.18
CA ALA A 208 -12.36 9.96 13.99
C ALA A 208 -13.49 9.78 12.97
N ALA A 209 -14.75 9.76 13.42
CA ALA A 209 -15.94 9.64 12.58
C ALA A 209 -16.35 10.94 11.89
N ILE A 210 -15.76 12.11 12.21
CA ILE A 210 -16.00 13.36 11.48
C ILE A 210 -15.76 13.17 9.98
N ALA A 211 -14.79 12.33 9.60
CA ALA A 211 -14.49 11.96 8.22
C ALA A 211 -15.69 11.35 7.45
N LEU A 212 -16.76 10.95 8.14
CA LEU A 212 -17.96 10.33 7.57
C LEU A 212 -19.15 11.30 7.49
N LEU A 213 -19.00 12.53 7.97
CA LEU A 213 -20.04 13.57 7.90
C LEU A 213 -19.99 14.32 6.56
N PRO A 214 -21.10 14.93 6.12
CA PRO A 214 -21.06 15.90 5.03
C PRO A 214 -19.94 16.91 5.25
N GLU A 215 -19.21 17.25 4.19
CA GLU A 215 -18.04 18.13 4.31
C GLU A 215 -18.41 19.50 4.92
N THR A 216 -19.63 19.97 4.66
CA THR A 216 -20.21 21.20 5.22
C THR A 216 -20.35 21.17 6.74
N ASP A 217 -20.48 19.98 7.33
CA ASP A 217 -20.79 19.79 8.75
C ASP A 217 -19.53 19.42 9.54
N MET A 218 -18.41 19.14 8.86
CA MET A 218 -17.17 18.67 9.50
C MET A 218 -16.56 19.70 10.45
N ASP A 219 -16.59 20.99 10.08
CA ASP A 219 -16.03 22.06 10.91
C ASP A 219 -16.85 22.25 12.20
N GLU A 220 -18.18 22.33 12.08
CA GLU A 220 -19.08 22.43 13.22
C GLU A 220 -18.97 21.20 14.14
N ALA A 221 -18.93 19.99 13.57
CA ALA A 221 -18.75 18.76 14.35
C ALA A 221 -17.40 18.72 15.08
N SER A 222 -16.33 19.23 14.45
CA SER A 222 -15.02 19.36 15.10
C SER A 222 -15.10 20.33 16.27
N GLN A 223 -15.68 21.52 16.09
CA GLN A 223 -15.83 22.52 17.15
C GLN A 223 -16.71 22.00 18.30
N TYR A 224 -17.79 21.30 17.99
CA TYR A 224 -18.64 20.64 18.99
C TYR A 224 -17.83 19.64 19.81
N LEU A 225 -17.07 18.74 19.17
CA LEU A 225 -16.27 17.74 19.89
C LEU A 225 -15.11 18.37 20.68
N GLN A 226 -14.54 19.49 20.23
CA GLN A 226 -13.59 20.27 21.03
C GLN A 226 -14.24 20.81 22.32
N SER A 227 -15.48 21.29 22.25
CA SER A 227 -16.23 21.75 23.44
C SER A 227 -16.61 20.62 24.40
N LYS A 228 -16.61 19.36 23.93
CA LYS A 228 -16.93 18.16 24.69
C LYS A 228 -15.70 17.32 25.06
N LYS A 229 -14.48 17.88 24.95
CA LYS A 229 -13.25 17.15 25.28
C LYS A 229 -13.22 16.70 26.75
N PRO A 230 -12.77 15.47 27.06
CA PRO A 230 -12.55 15.03 28.44
C PRO A 230 -11.61 15.96 29.23
N LEU A 231 -12.08 16.50 30.36
CA LEU A 231 -11.32 17.46 31.17
C LEU A 231 -10.14 16.83 31.92
N LEU A 232 -10.20 15.53 32.22
CA LEU A 232 -9.15 14.79 32.94
C LEU A 232 -7.81 14.78 32.19
N TYR A 233 -7.83 14.93 30.86
CA TYR A 233 -6.65 14.84 29.98
C TYR A 233 -6.61 16.00 29.00
N GLU A 234 -7.05 17.18 29.45
CA GLU A 234 -7.27 18.35 28.60
C GLU A 234 -6.01 18.73 27.81
N LYS A 235 -4.85 18.74 28.47
CA LYS A 235 -3.57 19.11 27.86
C LYS A 235 -3.18 18.16 26.73
N GLU A 236 -3.31 16.85 26.95
CA GLU A 236 -3.00 15.83 25.95
C GLU A 236 -3.98 15.93 24.78
N ILE A 237 -5.26 16.19 25.04
CA ILE A 237 -6.27 16.35 24.00
C ILE A 237 -6.01 17.63 23.18
N ASP A 238 -5.58 18.72 23.80
CA ASP A 238 -5.22 19.94 23.06
C ASP A 238 -4.01 19.70 22.14
N LEU A 239 -3.00 18.95 22.59
CA LEU A 239 -1.90 18.53 21.73
C LEU A 239 -2.36 17.60 20.59
N PHE A 240 -3.34 16.74 20.87
CA PHE A 240 -3.96 15.89 19.84
C PHE A 240 -4.64 16.74 18.75
N LEU A 241 -5.41 17.74 19.16
CA LEU A 241 -6.13 18.65 18.27
C LEU A 241 -5.17 19.53 17.46
N GLN A 242 -4.09 20.04 18.07
CA GLN A 242 -3.04 20.79 17.37
C GLN A 242 -2.35 19.94 16.29
N TYR A 243 -2.07 18.67 16.59
CA TYR A 243 -1.54 17.74 15.58
C TYR A 243 -2.55 17.54 14.44
N HIS A 244 -3.83 17.35 14.77
CA HIS A 244 -4.87 17.15 13.77
C HIS A 244 -5.01 18.39 12.88
N ASP A 245 -5.13 19.58 13.42
CA ASP A 245 -5.25 20.82 12.63
C ASP A 245 -4.03 21.06 11.73
N LYS A 246 -2.81 20.89 12.27
CA LYS A 246 -1.58 21.02 11.50
C LYS A 246 -1.49 20.02 10.34
N THR A 247 -2.01 18.81 10.51
CA THR A 247 -1.86 17.71 9.55
C THR A 247 -3.05 17.60 8.59
N TYR A 248 -4.25 17.90 9.08
CA TYR A 248 -5.56 17.61 8.48
C TYR A 248 -6.54 18.80 8.49
N GLY A 249 -6.12 19.98 8.95
CA GLY A 249 -6.90 21.21 8.86
C GLY A 249 -7.06 21.70 7.42
N ILE A 250 -7.92 22.71 7.21
CA ILE A 250 -8.28 23.23 5.89
C ILE A 250 -7.06 23.69 5.07
N ASN A 251 -6.08 24.29 5.74
CA ASN A 251 -4.85 24.80 5.11
C ASN A 251 -3.66 23.84 5.23
N SER A 252 -3.91 22.58 5.61
CA SER A 252 -2.87 21.60 5.89
C SER A 252 -2.38 20.87 4.63
N SER A 253 -1.40 19.99 4.84
CA SER A 253 -0.95 19.07 3.78
C SER A 253 -2.03 18.06 3.36
N PHE A 254 -3.00 17.75 4.21
CA PHE A 254 -4.02 16.74 3.95
C PHE A 254 -5.43 17.23 4.35
N PRO A 255 -5.99 18.20 3.59
CA PRO A 255 -7.22 18.90 3.97
C PRO A 255 -8.46 17.99 4.07
N PRO A 256 -9.56 18.46 4.69
CA PRO A 256 -10.82 17.71 4.84
C PRO A 256 -11.32 17.01 3.58
N THR A 257 -11.27 17.69 2.43
CA THR A 257 -11.61 17.12 1.11
C THR A 257 -10.91 15.80 0.81
N MET A 258 -9.69 15.60 1.32
CA MET A 258 -8.89 14.40 1.07
C MET A 258 -9.33 13.22 1.95
N TYR A 259 -9.59 13.43 3.24
CA TYR A 259 -9.97 12.34 4.16
C TYR A 259 -11.48 12.23 4.41
N ASN A 260 -12.29 13.11 3.81
CA ASN A 260 -13.73 12.98 3.80
C ASN A 260 -14.19 11.80 2.91
N HIS A 261 -15.00 10.94 3.52
CA HIS A 261 -15.61 9.76 2.91
C HIS A 261 -17.14 9.73 3.08
N TYR A 262 -17.77 10.88 3.31
CA TYR A 262 -19.23 10.97 3.25
C TYR A 262 -19.72 10.57 1.86
N GLN A 263 -20.78 9.77 1.83
CA GLN A 263 -21.33 9.16 0.59
C GLN A 263 -20.32 8.36 -0.24
N ASN A 264 -19.15 8.01 0.30
CA ASN A 264 -18.23 7.12 -0.39
C ASN A 264 -18.83 5.71 -0.42
N LEU A 265 -19.43 5.31 -1.53
CA LEU A 265 -19.99 3.97 -1.73
C LEU A 265 -18.89 2.94 -2.01
N ASN A 266 -17.67 3.39 -2.33
CA ASN A 266 -16.52 2.54 -2.56
C ASN A 266 -15.88 2.12 -1.22
N PRO A 267 -15.06 1.05 -1.20
CA PRO A 267 -14.35 0.60 -0.01
C PRO A 267 -13.58 1.75 0.67
N ARG A 268 -14.06 2.12 1.87
CA ARG A 268 -13.57 3.25 2.67
C ARG A 268 -12.33 2.87 3.46
N ALA A 269 -12.32 1.65 3.98
CA ALA A 269 -11.21 1.06 4.72
C ALA A 269 -10.59 -0.03 3.88
N ILE A 270 -9.28 0.05 3.66
CA ILE A 270 -8.55 -0.97 2.92
C ILE A 270 -8.09 -2.07 3.89
N ASN A 271 -8.98 -2.55 4.77
CA ASN A 271 -8.70 -3.64 5.73
C ASN A 271 -8.12 -4.89 5.04
N TYR A 272 -8.37 -5.04 3.74
CA TYR A 272 -7.76 -6.08 2.89
C TYR A 272 -6.25 -5.88 2.61
N LEU A 273 -5.72 -4.64 2.63
CA LEU A 273 -4.27 -4.36 2.55
C LEU A 273 -3.51 -5.04 3.67
N GLU A 274 -3.95 -4.88 4.92
CA GLU A 274 -3.28 -5.51 6.06
C GLU A 274 -3.48 -7.03 6.07
N GLY A 275 -4.67 -7.53 5.72
CA GLY A 275 -4.90 -8.97 5.54
C GLY A 275 -3.93 -9.59 4.52
N ARG A 276 -3.68 -8.88 3.41
CA ARG A 276 -2.71 -9.27 2.38
C ARG A 276 -1.26 -9.09 2.81
N HIS A 277 -0.88 -7.96 3.41
CA HIS A 277 0.47 -7.78 3.98
C HIS A 277 0.76 -8.85 5.02
N ASN A 278 -0.24 -9.24 5.83
CA ASN A 278 -0.13 -10.34 6.77
C ASN A 278 -0.03 -11.70 6.06
N ARG A 279 -0.76 -11.94 4.96
CA ARG A 279 -0.57 -13.14 4.11
C ARG A 279 0.84 -13.18 3.51
N TRP A 280 1.34 -12.06 3.02
CA TRP A 280 2.69 -11.93 2.47
C TRP A 280 3.75 -12.10 3.55
N LYS A 281 3.58 -11.53 4.74
CA LYS A 281 4.44 -11.78 5.90
C LYS A 281 4.44 -13.25 6.32
N LYS A 282 3.28 -13.93 6.27
CA LYS A 282 3.17 -15.37 6.57
C LYS A 282 3.82 -16.25 5.49
N ARG A 283 3.80 -15.83 4.22
CA ARG A 283 4.43 -16.52 3.08
C ARG A 283 5.93 -16.20 2.97
N ALA A 284 6.32 -15.00 3.35
CA ALA A 284 7.70 -14.57 3.43
C ALA A 284 8.39 -15.40 4.51
N THR A 285 9.35 -16.22 4.09
CA THR A 285 10.08 -17.08 5.04
C THR A 285 11.01 -16.27 5.95
N LYS A 286 11.29 -14.99 5.60
CA LYS A 286 12.15 -14.03 6.32
C LYS A 286 11.72 -12.57 6.01
N PRO A 287 12.07 -11.58 6.87
CA PRO A 287 12.05 -10.17 6.48
C PRO A 287 12.90 -9.93 5.22
N HIS A 288 12.48 -9.01 4.35
CA HIS A 288 13.18 -8.66 3.10
C HIS A 288 13.48 -9.87 2.20
N ASN A 289 12.47 -10.33 1.47
CA ASN A 289 12.61 -11.48 0.57
C ASN A 289 13.64 -11.21 -0.52
N ASP A 290 14.23 -12.27 -1.07
CA ASP A 290 15.00 -12.10 -2.30
C ASP A 290 14.10 -11.60 -3.45
N ILE A 291 14.67 -10.84 -4.39
CA ILE A 291 13.91 -10.23 -5.50
C ILE A 291 13.13 -11.27 -6.29
N TYR A 292 13.70 -12.46 -6.49
CA TYR A 292 13.08 -13.53 -7.26
C TYR A 292 11.87 -14.14 -6.53
N VAL A 293 11.94 -14.32 -5.21
CA VAL A 293 10.80 -14.71 -4.36
C VAL A 293 9.73 -13.63 -4.38
N CYS A 294 10.13 -12.36 -4.34
CA CYS A 294 9.19 -11.26 -4.43
C CYS A 294 8.42 -11.27 -5.75
N ILE A 295 9.13 -11.46 -6.87
CA ILE A 295 8.50 -11.59 -8.20
C ILE A 295 7.60 -12.84 -8.25
N ASP A 296 8.05 -13.99 -7.72
CA ASP A 296 7.23 -15.21 -7.63
C ASP A 296 5.92 -14.96 -6.84
N MET A 297 5.97 -14.13 -5.79
CA MET A 297 4.79 -13.73 -5.02
C MET A 297 3.84 -12.86 -5.86
N PHE A 298 4.37 -11.91 -6.64
CA PHE A 298 3.55 -11.09 -7.54
C PHE A 298 2.80 -11.95 -8.54
N LYS A 299 3.50 -12.89 -9.19
CA LYS A 299 2.90 -13.81 -10.16
C LYS A 299 1.84 -14.72 -9.55
N HIS A 300 2.07 -15.18 -8.31
CA HIS A 300 1.09 -16.03 -7.65
C HIS A 300 -0.20 -15.26 -7.33
N GLU A 301 -0.09 -14.00 -6.94
CA GLU A 301 -1.23 -13.14 -6.66
C GLU A 301 -1.97 -12.73 -7.93
N GLN A 302 -1.24 -12.45 -9.02
CA GLN A 302 -1.81 -12.20 -10.34
C GLN A 302 -2.60 -13.42 -10.85
N LEU A 303 -2.13 -14.64 -10.62
CA LEU A 303 -2.89 -15.84 -10.96
C LEU A 303 -4.18 -16.02 -10.14
N LEU A 304 -4.25 -15.49 -8.92
CA LEU A 304 -5.47 -15.54 -8.09
C LEU A 304 -6.49 -14.46 -8.47
N ALA A 305 -6.07 -13.50 -9.29
CA ALA A 305 -6.84 -12.37 -9.76
C ALA A 305 -7.48 -12.60 -11.14
N ALA A 306 -6.91 -13.54 -11.92
CA ALA A 306 -7.39 -13.99 -13.22
C ALA A 306 -8.40 -15.13 -13.07
#